data_AF-A0A1J5PLN2-F1
#
_entry.id   AF-A0A1J5PLN2-F1
#
_cell.length_a   1.000
_cell.length_b   1.000
_cell.length_c   1.000
_cell.angle_alpha   90.00
_cell.angle_beta   90.00
_cell.angle_gamma   90.00
#
_symmetry.space_group_name_H-M   'P 1'
#
loop_
_entity.id
_entity.type
_entity.pdbx_description
1 polymer ?
#
loop_
_entity_poly.entity_id
_entity_poly.type
_entity_poly.pdbx_seq_one_letter_code
_entity_poly.pdbx_strand_id
1 'polypeptide(L)'
;MVYAMVFSDSHWNAEPIVGYAHQWMWGNDDPVGFGLGYTIAVTSRADIFNNIPFPLALPLASLRLGRFSLYGTFIPRVNNKFNNGNVAFFFARYAF
;
A
#
# COMPACT_ATOMS: atom_id res chain seq x y z
N MET A 1 4.97 -3.97 -9.86
CA MET A 1 5.99 -3.28 -9.05
C MET A 1 6.23 -4.12 -7.80
N VAL A 2 7.48 -4.51 -7.54
CA VAL A 2 7.87 -5.06 -6.22
C VAL A 2 8.30 -3.90 -5.35
N TYR A 3 7.87 -3.88 -4.09
CA TYR A 3 8.21 -2.82 -3.15
C TYR A 3 8.48 -3.38 -1.75
N ALA A 4 9.27 -2.64 -0.98
CA ALA A 4 9.42 -2.81 0.45
C ALA A 4 9.34 -1.43 1.09
N MET A 5 8.62 -1.30 2.20
CA MET A 5 8.45 -0.06 2.94
C MET A 5 8.44 -0.35 4.44
N VAL A 6 8.84 0.62 5.25
CA VAL A 6 8.63 0.59 6.70
C VAL A 6 7.97 1.92 7.07
N PHE A 7 6.88 1.86 7.81
CA PHE A 7 6.16 3.05 8.26
C PHE A 7 5.77 2.90 9.73
N SER A 8 5.48 4.02 10.39
CA SER A 8 4.98 4.00 11.77
C SER A 8 3.50 3.63 11.78
N ASP A 9 3.12 2.64 12.60
CA ASP A 9 1.73 2.28 12.83
C ASP A 9 1.03 3.29 13.77
N SER A 10 -0.25 3.05 14.08
CA SER A 10 -1.05 3.90 14.97
C SER A 10 -0.59 3.90 16.45
N HIS A 11 0.32 3.00 16.81
CA HIS A 11 0.90 2.86 18.14
C HIS A 11 2.39 3.25 18.17
N TRP A 12 2.89 3.91 17.11
CA TRP A 12 4.28 4.36 16.97
C TRP A 12 5.31 3.24 16.82
N ASN A 13 4.88 2.05 16.42
CA ASN A 13 5.77 0.94 16.11
C ASN A 13 6.12 0.90 14.62
N ALA A 14 7.32 0.44 14.29
CA ALA A 14 7.72 0.22 12.92
C ALA A 14 6.97 -0.99 12.33
N GLU A 15 6.20 -0.76 11.27
CA GLU A 15 5.50 -1.77 10.48
C GLU A 15 6.23 -1.96 9.13
N PRO A 16 6.99 -3.06 8.96
CA PRO A 16 7.57 -3.41 7.67
C PRO A 16 6.53 -4.10 6.78
N ILE A 17 6.52 -3.73 5.50
CA ILE A 17 5.72 -4.35 4.46
C ILE A 17 6.58 -4.66 3.24
N VAL A 18 6.40 -5.85 2.66
CA VAL A 18 6.96 -6.23 1.36
C VAL A 18 5.85 -6.74 0.47
N GLY A 19 5.80 -6.30 -0.79
CA GLY A 19 4.66 -6.65 -1.65
C GLY A 19 4.92 -6.52 -3.14
N TYR A 20 3.94 -7.04 -3.87
CA TYR A 20 3.82 -6.94 -5.31
C TYR A 20 2.52 -6.23 -5.67
N ALA A 21 2.65 -5.11 -6.37
CA ALA A 21 1.55 -4.36 -6.94
C ALA A 21 1.42 -4.62 -8.44
N HIS A 22 0.22 -4.99 -8.88
CA HIS A 22 -0.16 -5.04 -10.28
C HIS A 22 -1.17 -3.94 -10.57
N GLN A 23 -0.95 -3.19 -11.65
CA GLN A 23 -1.86 -2.12 -12.06
C GLN A 23 -2.00 -2.11 -13.58
N TRP A 24 -3.23 -1.90 -14.01
CA TRP A 24 -3.53 -1.47 -15.36
C TRP A 24 -3.34 0.04 -15.40
N MET A 25 -2.51 0.50 -16.34
CA MET A 25 -2.14 1.91 -16.49
C MET A 25 -2.75 2.48 -17.76
N TRP A 26 -3.26 3.69 -17.67
CA TRP A 26 -3.77 4.51 -18.77
C TRP A 26 -2.99 5.83 -18.83
N GLY A 27 -2.80 6.37 -20.04
CA GLY A 27 -2.01 7.59 -20.25
C GLY A 27 -0.51 7.37 -19.98
N ASN A 28 0.07 6.30 -20.54
CA ASN A 28 1.49 5.99 -20.36
C ASN A 28 2.40 6.97 -21.13
N ASP A 29 1.94 7.43 -22.29
CA ASP A 29 2.67 8.39 -23.14
C ASP A 29 2.35 9.85 -22.80
N ASP A 30 1.35 10.07 -21.94
CA ASP A 30 0.92 11.39 -21.50
C ASP A 30 1.77 11.92 -20.32
N PRO A 31 1.83 13.24 -20.10
CA PRO A 31 2.44 13.84 -18.91
C PRO A 31 1.81 13.34 -17.60
N VAL A 32 0.54 12.91 -17.67
CA VAL A 32 -0.25 12.39 -16.56
C VAL A 32 -0.76 11.00 -16.91
N GLY A 33 -0.47 10.02 -16.06
CA GLY A 33 -1.03 8.67 -16.15
C GLY A 33 -1.90 8.33 -14.94
N PHE A 34 -2.89 7.48 -15.14
CA PHE A 34 -3.72 6.93 -14.07
C PHE A 34 -3.57 5.41 -14.03
N GLY A 35 -3.63 4.83 -12.84
CA GLY A 35 -3.52 3.39 -12.64
C GLY A 35 -4.54 2.87 -11.66
N LEU A 36 -5.09 1.69 -11.95
CA LEU A 36 -5.98 0.96 -11.05
C LEU A 36 -5.51 -0.50 -11.00
N GLY A 37 -5.60 -1.12 -9.84
CA GLY A 37 -5.20 -2.50 -9.66
C GLY A 37 -5.25 -2.94 -8.22
N TYR A 38 -4.28 -3.77 -7.83
CA TYR A 38 -4.21 -4.35 -6.50
C TYR A 38 -2.77 -4.56 -6.04
N THR A 39 -2.60 -4.70 -4.74
CA THR A 39 -1.36 -5.14 -4.12
C THR A 39 -1.60 -6.41 -3.30
N ILE A 40 -0.64 -7.34 -3.38
CA ILE A 40 -0.54 -8.49 -2.47
C ILE A 40 0.77 -8.33 -1.72
N ALA A 41 0.73 -8.34 -0.40
CA ALA A 41 1.87 -8.07 0.44
C ALA A 41 1.88 -8.94 1.69
N VAL A 42 3.03 -8.99 2.34
CA VAL A 42 3.21 -9.51 3.69
C VAL A 42 3.65 -8.35 4.56
N THR A 43 2.97 -8.16 5.69
CA THR A 43 3.29 -7.14 6.69
C THR A 43 3.45 -7.79 8.06
N SER A 44 4.10 -7.10 9.00
CA SER A 44 4.16 -7.50 10.40
C SER A 44 3.86 -6.30 11.30
N ARG A 45 2.99 -6.49 12.30
CA ARG A 45 2.69 -5.46 13.31
C ARG A 45 2.88 -5.97 14.72
N ALA A 46 3.34 -5.08 15.60
CA ALA A 46 3.54 -5.37 17.01
C ALA A 46 2.27 -5.79 17.74
N ASP A 47 1.13 -5.22 17.35
CA ASP A 47 -0.18 -5.45 17.96
C ASP A 47 -0.94 -6.63 17.36
N ILE A 48 -0.47 -7.22 16.26
CA ILE A 48 -1.14 -8.30 15.54
C ILE A 48 -0.28 -9.56 15.54
N PHE A 49 -0.89 -10.70 15.92
CA PHE A 49 -0.26 -12.03 15.89
C PHE A 49 1.14 -12.10 16.54
N ASN A 50 1.44 -11.27 17.55
CA ASN A 50 2.74 -11.25 18.22
C ASN A 50 3.92 -11.08 17.23
N ASN A 51 3.83 -10.09 16.33
CA ASN A 51 4.83 -9.82 15.29
C ASN A 51 5.01 -10.91 14.21
N ILE A 52 4.12 -11.91 14.17
CA ILE A 52 4.15 -12.92 13.09
C ILE A 52 3.69 -12.25 11.78
N PRO A 53 4.48 -12.31 10.70
CA PRO A 53 4.10 -11.74 9.42
C PRO A 53 2.82 -12.38 8.87
N PHE A 54 1.91 -11.56 8.34
CA PHE A 54 0.64 -12.01 7.78
C PHE A 54 0.39 -11.42 6.39
N PRO A 55 -0.32 -12.14 5.51
CA PRO A 55 -0.62 -11.67 4.17
C PRO A 55 -1.74 -10.63 4.17
N LEU A 56 -1.68 -9.70 3.22
CA LEU A 56 -2.76 -8.77 2.90
C LEU A 56 -2.92 -8.62 1.39
N ALA A 57 -4.15 -8.36 0.95
CA ALA A 57 -4.47 -8.02 -0.42
C ALA A 57 -5.40 -6.81 -0.42
N LEU A 58 -5.03 -5.74 -1.11
CA LEU A 58 -5.76 -4.47 -1.09
C LEU A 58 -5.92 -3.88 -2.50
N PRO A 59 -7.02 -3.15 -2.77
CA PRO A 59 -7.15 -2.38 -4.00
C PRO A 59 -6.10 -1.25 -4.02
N LEU A 60 -5.62 -0.90 -5.20
CA LEU A 60 -4.60 0.13 -5.39
C LEU A 60 -4.98 1.05 -6.55
N ALA A 61 -4.98 2.35 -6.31
CA ALA A 61 -5.10 3.38 -7.34
C ALA A 61 -3.82 4.22 -7.37
N SER A 62 -3.49 4.80 -8.52
CA SER A 62 -2.34 5.70 -8.64
C SER A 62 -2.53 6.81 -9.65
N LEU A 63 -1.85 7.93 -9.41
CA LEU A 63 -1.64 9.03 -10.34
C LEU A 63 -0.14 9.18 -10.59
N ARG A 64 0.28 9.17 -11.85
CA ARG A 64 1.67 9.34 -12.29
C ARG A 64 1.83 10.68 -12.97
N LEU A 65 2.83 11.45 -12.56
CA LEU A 65 3.24 12.73 -13.11
C LEU A 65 4.73 12.63 -13.47
N GLY A 66 5.02 12.24 -14.72
CA GLY A 66 6.39 11.95 -15.17
C GLY A 66 7.08 10.88 -14.31
N ARG A 67 8.05 11.29 -13.50
CA ARG A 67 8.84 10.43 -12.60
C ARG A 67 8.22 10.23 -11.22
N PHE A 68 7.21 11.03 -10.86
CA PHE A 68 6.52 10.96 -9.59
C PHE A 68 5.23 10.17 -9.70
N SER A 69 4.95 9.30 -8.74
CA SER A 69 3.68 8.57 -8.65
C SER A 69 3.11 8.63 -7.24
N LEU A 70 1.86 9.05 -7.11
CA LEU A 70 1.09 8.97 -5.87
C LEU A 70 0.20 7.73 -5.93
N TYR A 71 0.22 6.93 -4.87
CA TYR A 71 -0.57 5.72 -4.70
C TYR A 71 -1.55 5.88 -3.55
N GLY A 72 -2.73 5.29 -3.70
CA GLY A 72 -3.74 5.20 -2.66
C GLY A 72 -4.30 3.78 -2.57
N THR A 73 -4.45 3.28 -1.35
CA THR A 73 -5.08 1.99 -1.05
C THR A 73 -6.09 2.16 0.07
N PHE A 74 -7.08 1.28 0.11
CA PHE A 74 -8.11 1.28 1.14
C PHE A 74 -8.03 0.00 1.97
N ILE A 75 -7.83 0.16 3.28
CA ILE A 75 -7.75 -0.92 4.25
C ILE A 75 -9.16 -1.13 4.84
N PRO A 76 -9.87 -2.20 4.45
CA PRO A 76 -11.21 -2.46 4.96
C PRO A 76 -11.17 -2.84 6.44
N ARG A 77 -12.30 -2.60 7.11
CA ARG A 77 -12.52 -3.16 8.45
C ARG A 77 -12.65 -4.67 8.36
N VAL A 78 -11.79 -5.42 9.05
CA VAL A 78 -11.88 -6.89 9.10
C VAL A 78 -12.58 -7.34 10.38
N ASN A 79 -12.11 -6.90 11.55
CA ASN A 79 -12.74 -7.13 12.85
C ASN A 79 -12.13 -6.15 13.88
N ASN A 80 -12.87 -5.84 14.95
CA ASN A 80 -12.45 -4.97 16.07
C ASN A 80 -11.15 -5.41 16.77
N LYS A 81 -10.73 -6.66 16.56
CA LYS A 81 -9.47 -7.18 17.11
C LYS A 81 -8.25 -6.91 16.24
N PHE A 82 -8.42 -6.66 14.93
CA PHE A 82 -7.31 -6.57 13.98
C PHE A 82 -7.11 -5.16 13.43
N ASN A 83 -8.18 -4.41 13.21
CA ASN A 83 -8.06 -3.00 12.86
C ASN A 83 -9.34 -2.25 13.26
N ASN A 84 -9.20 -0.93 13.44
CA ASN A 84 -10.33 -0.03 13.65
C ASN A 84 -11.05 0.33 12.33
N GLY A 85 -10.53 -0.16 11.19
CA GLY A 85 -11.19 -0.18 9.89
C GLY A 85 -11.32 1.15 9.16
N ASN A 86 -11.64 1.07 7.86
CA ASN A 86 -11.94 2.19 6.97
C ASN A 86 -10.83 3.23 6.88
N VAL A 87 -9.60 2.79 6.61
CA VAL A 87 -8.44 3.66 6.50
C VAL A 87 -8.01 3.78 5.04
N ALA A 88 -7.91 5.02 4.55
CA ALA A 88 -7.22 5.31 3.31
C ALA A 88 -5.72 5.51 3.61
N PHE A 89 -4.87 4.77 2.92
CA PHE A 89 -3.42 4.86 3.06
C PHE A 89 -2.82 5.33 1.73
N PHE A 90 -1.98 6.37 1.80
CA PHE A 90 -1.34 6.97 0.64
C PHE A 90 0.17 6.93 0.77
N PHE A 91 0.86 6.67 -0.34
CA PHE A 91 2.31 6.67 -0.42
C PHE A 91 2.77 7.14 -1.79
N ALA A 92 4.00 7.64 -1.89
CA ALA A 92 4.54 8.16 -3.14
C ALA A 92 5.81 7.40 -3.55
N ARG A 93 6.04 7.34 -4.86
CA ARG A 93 7.26 6.83 -5.48
C ARG A 93 7.87 7.90 -6.36
N TYR A 94 9.20 8.00 -6.30
CA TYR A 94 10.00 8.71 -7.29
C TYR A 94 10.85 7.70 -8.07
N ALA A 95 10.76 7.71 -9.40
CA ALA A 95 11.55 6.85 -10.28
C ALA A 95 12.88 7.56 -10.63
N PHE A 96 14.01 7.01 -10.16
CA PHE A 96 15.37 7.52 -10.44
C PHE A 96 16.01 6.85 -11.66
#